data_AF-A0A6M0QR14-F1
#
_entry.id   AF-A0A6M0QR14-F1
#
_cell.length_a   1.000
_cell.length_b   1.000
_cell.length_c   1.000
_cell.angle_alpha   90.00
_cell.angle_beta   90.00
_cell.angle_gamma   90.00
#
_symmetry.space_group_name_H-M   'P 1'
#
loop_
_entity.id
_entity.type
_entity.pdbx_description
1 polymer ?
#
loop_
_entity_poly.entity_id
_entity_poly.type
_entity_poly.pdbx_seq_one_letter_code
_entity_poly.pdbx_strand_id
1 'polypeptide(L)' 'MNLDRTVTLFAGCMVLLSVILTQFVSPYFLWFTVFIGANLIQSSLTGFCPAASIFRKFGIKTGCAFG' A
#
# COMPACT_ATOMS: atom_id res chain seq x y z
N MET A 1 -3.99 -15.26 -7.53
CA MET A 1 -4.33 -13.89 -7.10
C MET A 1 -3.41 -12.93 -7.84
N ASN A 2 -3.95 -11.95 -8.55
CA ASN A 2 -3.12 -10.96 -9.24
C ASN A 2 -2.44 -10.06 -8.21
N LEU A 3 -1.17 -9.72 -8.46
CA LEU A 3 -0.36 -8.87 -7.59
C LEU A 3 -1.07 -7.55 -7.25
N ASP A 4 -1.84 -7.03 -8.20
CA ASP A 4 -2.66 -5.82 -8.05
C ASP A 4 -3.69 -5.97 -6.92
N ARG A 5 -4.42 -7.10 -6.86
CA ARG A 5 -5.39 -7.37 -5.79
C ARG A 5 -4.72 -7.58 -4.44
N THR A 6 -3.58 -8.27 -4.41
CA THR A 6 -2.81 -8.48 -3.16
C THR A 6 -2.28 -7.15 -2.62
N VAL A 7 -1.76 -6.28 -3.48
CA VAL A 7 -1.27 -4.94 -3.09
C VAL A 7 -2.42 -4.05 -2.61
N THR A 8 -3.57 -4.07 -3.30
CA THR A 8 -4.73 -3.27 -2.89
C THR A 8 -5.30 -3.72 -1.54
N LEU A 9 -5.37 -5.03 -1.29
CA LEU A 9 -5.80 -5.58 -0.01
C LEU A 9 -4.82 -5.22 1.11
N PHE A 10 -3.52 -5.39 0.85
CA PHE A 10 -2.47 -5.07 1.81
C PHE A 10 -2.48 -3.59 2.17
N ALA A 11 -2.63 -2.71 1.18
CA ALA A 11 -2.73 -1.28 1.41
C ALA A 11 -3.97 -0.90 2.24
N GLY A 12 -5.14 -1.48 1.94
CA GLY A 12 -6.35 -1.27 2.72
C GLY A 12 -6.18 -1.69 4.19
N CYS A 13 -5.58 -2.86 4.45
CA CYS A 13 -5.26 -3.30 5.80
C CYS A 13 -4.29 -2.35 6.51
N MET A 14 -3.22 -1.92 5.83
CA MET A 14 -2.22 -1.02 6.40
C MET A 14 -2.81 0.35 6.79
N VAL A 15 -3.74 0.87 5.98
CA VAL A 15 -4.46 2.12 6.25
C VAL A 15 -5.39 1.97 7.45
N LEU A 16 -6.21 0.92 7.49
CA LEU A 16 -7.10 0.67 8.65
C LEU A 16 -6.30 0.52 9.95
N LEU A 17 -5.18 -0.19 9.89
CA LEU A 17 -4.30 -0.39 11.03
C LEU A 17 -3.65 0.92 11.49
N SER A 18 -3.25 1.78 10.55
CA SER A 18 -2.71 3.11 10.87
C SER A 18 -3.77 4.04 11.47
N VAL A 19 -5.02 3.98 11.01
CA VAL A 19 -6.13 4.77 11.58
C VAL A 19 -6.46 4.31 13.01
N ILE A 20 -6.52 3.00 13.26
CA ILE A 20 -6.73 2.46 14.62
C ILE A 20 -5.61 2.92 15.56
N LEU A 21 -4.36 2.87 15.08
CA LEU A 21 -3.20 3.27 15.87
C LEU A 21 -3.14 4.78 16.11
N THR A 22 -3.61 5.59 15.16
CA THR A 22 -3.77 7.04 15.32
C THR A 22 -4.73 7.36 16.46
N GLN A 23 -5.85 6.63 16.54
CA GLN A 23 -6.86 6.84 17.57
C GLN A 23 -6.37 6.39 18.96
N PHE A 24 -5.58 5.31 19.03
CA PHE A 24 -5.14 4.71 20.30
C PHE A 24 -3.81 5.25 20.85
N VAL A 25 -2.89 5.73 20.00
CA VAL A 25 -1.53 6.10 20.42
C VAL A 25 -1.30 7.61 20.32
N SER A 26 -1.43 8.19 19.13
CA SER A 26 -1.15 9.61 18.93
C SER A 26 -1.61 10.12 17.55
N PRO A 27 -2.17 11.33 17.44
CA PRO A 27 -2.60 11.93 16.16
C PRO A 27 -1.45 12.13 15.16
N TYR A 28 -0.19 12.10 15.59
CA TYR A 28 0.97 12.16 14.69
C TYR A 28 1.04 10.99 13.69
N PHE A 29 0.35 9.86 13.95
CA PHE A 29 0.26 8.74 13.00
C PHE A 29 -0.57 9.06 11.74
N LEU A 30 -1.33 10.16 11.73
CA LEU A 30 -1.99 10.64 10.51
C LEU A 30 -0.99 10.97 9.42
N TRP A 31 0.15 11.58 9.78
CA TRP A 31 1.19 11.92 8.80
C TRP A 31 1.76 10.67 8.12
N PHE A 32 1.89 9.57 8.87
CA PHE A 32 2.28 8.27 8.34
C PHE A 32 1.21 7.68 7.41
N THR A 33 -0.06 7.79 7.79
CA THR A 33 -1.20 7.37 6.95
C THR A 33 -1.29 8.16 5.65
N VAL A 34 -1.11 9.49 5.72
CA VAL A 34 -1.08 10.38 4.55
C VAL A 34 0.09 10.05 3.64
N PHE A 35 1.27 9.76 4.21
CA PHE A 35 2.43 9.34 3.43
C PHE A 35 2.18 8.02 2.69
N ILE A 36 1.59 7.02 3.35
CA ILE A 36 1.20 5.75 2.72
C ILE A 36 0.17 6.00 1.60
N GLY A 37 -0.84 6.84 1.85
CA GLY A 37 -1.86 7.20 0.87
C GLY A 37 -1.29 7.91 -0.35
N ALA A 38 -0.38 8.87 -0.15
CA ALA A 38 0.29 9.59 -1.24
C ALA A 38 1.12 8.63 -2.12
N ASN A 39 1.86 7.69 -1.51
CA ASN A 39 2.60 6.66 -2.23
C ASN A 39 1.67 5.70 -3.02
N LEU A 40 0.47 5.43 -2.49
CA LEU A 40 -0.56 4.65 -3.20
C LEU A 40 -1.12 5.40 -4.41
N ILE A 41 -1.41 6.69 -4.26
CA ILE A 41 -1.89 7.55 -5.36
C ILE A 41 -0.82 7.62 -6.45
N GLN A 42 0.43 7.80 -6.07
CA GLN A 42 1.56 7.80 -7.01
C GLN A 42 1.71 6.44 -7.71
N SER A 43 1.44 5.33 -7.00
CA SER A 43 1.41 3.99 -7.58
C SER A 43 0.29 3.80 -8.60
N SER A 44 -0.90 4.34 -8.34
CA SER A 44 -2.03 4.27 -9.26
C SER A 44 -1.81 5.10 -10.53
N LEU A 45 -1.05 6.19 -10.44
CA LEU A 45 -0.77 7.09 -11.57
C LEU A 45 0.46 6.66 -12.37
N THR A 46 1.52 6.17 -11.70
CA THR A 46 2.82 5.88 -12.32
C THR A 46 2.99 4.38 -12.59
N GLY A 47 2.11 3.53 -12.07
CA GLY A 47 2.27 2.07 -12.14
C GLY A 47 3.51 1.57 -11.38
N PHE A 48 4.11 2.38 -10.51
CA PHE A 48 5.30 2.01 -9.74
C PHE A 48 4.94 1.97 -8.26
N CYS A 49 4.68 0.77 -7.74
CA CYS A 49 4.33 0.58 -6.34
C CYS A 49 5.50 -0.07 -5.58
N PRO A 50 6.05 0.55 -4.53
CA PRO A 50 7.09 -0.07 -3.72
C PRO A 50 6.60 -1.38 -3.08
N ALA A 51 5.31 -1.46 -2.71
CA ALA A 51 4.69 -2.70 -2.26
C ALA A 51 4.65 -3.76 -3.37
N ALA A 52 4.37 -3.37 -4.62
CA ALA A 52 4.46 -4.28 -5.76
C ALA A 52 5.89 -4.77 -5.99
N SER A 53 6.90 -3.90 -5.82
CA SER A 53 8.31 -4.30 -5.92
C SER A 53 8.71 -5.28 -4.82
N ILE A 54 8.20 -5.11 -3.59
CA ILE A 54 8.44 -6.02 -2.46
C ILE A 54 7.76 -7.38 -2.70
N PHE A 55 6.51 -7.38 -3.15
CA PHE A 55 5.79 -8.60 -3.50
C PHE A 55 6.35 -9.31 -4.74
N ARG A 56 6.88 -8.57 -5.72
CA ARG A 56 7.69 -9.10 -6.82
C ARG A 56 8.94 -9.81 -6.29
N LYS A 57 9.64 -9.18 -5.34
CA LYS A 57 10.86 -9.74 -4.72
C LYS A 57 10.56 -10.98 -3.87
N PHE A 58 9.35 -11.12 -3.36
CA PHE A 58 8.83 -12.31 -2.66
C PHE A 58 8.33 -13.43 -3.60
N GLY A 59 8.46 -13.27 -4.92
CA GLY A 59 8.13 -14.32 -5.90
C GLY A 59 6.65 -14.38 -6.32
N ILE A 60 5.84 -13.36 -6.00
CA ILE A 60 4.45 -13.31 -6.46
C ILE A 60 4.40 -12.82 -7.92
N LYS A 61 3.79 -13.63 -8.80
CA LYS A 61 3.59 -13.28 -10.23
C LYS A 61 2.88 -11.93 -10.37
N THR A 62 3.51 -11.04 -11.11
CA THR A 62 2.98 -9.70 -11.41
C THR A 62 1.77 -9.82 -12.33
N GLY A 63 0.65 -9.22 -11.91
CA GLY A 63 -0.56 -9.10 -12.74
C GLY A 63 -0.48 -7.89 -13.67
N CYS A 64 -1.38 -7.82 -14.65
CA CYS A 64 -1.37 -6.88 -15.77
C CYS A 64 -1.45 -5.38 -15.42
N ALA A 65 -1.51 -4.94 -14.15
CA ALA A 65 -1.45 -3.51 -13.82
C ALA A 65 -0.01 -2.99 -13.58
N PHE A 66 0.98 -3.89 -13.46
CA PHE A 66 2.41 -3.57 -13.41
C PHE A 66 3.10 -4.24 -14.62
N GLY A 67 2.70 -3.83 -15.83
CA GLY A 67 3.32 -4.22 -17.09
C GLY A 67 4.71 -3.63 -17.25
#